data_AF-A0A661MF89-F1
#
_entry.id   AF-A0A661MF89-F1
#
_cell.length_a   1.000
_cell.length_b   1.000
_cell.length_c   1.000
_cell.angle_alpha   90.00
_cell.angle_beta   90.00
_cell.angle_gamma   90.00
#
_symmetry.space_group_name_H-M   'P 1'
#
loop_
_entity.id
_entity.type
_entity.pdbx_description
1 polymer ?
#
loop_
_entity_poly.entity_id
_entity_poly.type
_entity_poly.pdbx_seq_one_letter_code
_entity_poly.pdbx_strand_id
1 'polypeptide(L)'
;MRILSRLKKKAGKVSERMDQYQEAIAFAEAGQPAQAQQLFQAPSPEETQDEINRLLVIGRESTFSEEVINYALEMAKRMSYEIVALNTAPLSCDTFQIFSSSQKKLCQDFKALSKENVRAFQEEAQKMGIPFTHVIKYTDREEALEEIKQEFKDIEFVISDTESDRPVSRPEGGERVTQPIYVYSMV
;
A
#
# COMPACT_ATOMS: atom_id res chain seq x y z
N MET A 1 -18.36 -22.11 17.38
CA MET A 1 -19.28 -21.25 16.59
C MET A 1 -19.06 -19.78 16.94
N ARG A 2 -18.41 -18.99 16.07
CA ARG A 2 -18.07 -17.58 16.39
C ARG A 2 -17.98 -16.69 15.13
N ILE A 3 -18.99 -16.76 14.24
CA ILE A 3 -19.00 -16.03 12.94
C ILE A 3 -20.13 -14.99 12.83
N LEU A 4 -21.03 -14.85 13.82
CA LEU A 4 -22.23 -13.99 13.69
C LEU A 4 -22.13 -12.58 14.32
N SER A 5 -20.99 -12.16 14.85
CA SER A 5 -20.87 -10.90 15.61
C SER A 5 -20.45 -9.66 14.81
N ARG A 6 -20.07 -9.79 13.53
CA ARG A 6 -19.56 -8.65 12.73
C ARG A 6 -20.58 -8.00 11.78
N LEU A 7 -21.67 -8.69 11.43
CA LEU A 7 -22.75 -8.14 10.59
C LEU A 7 -23.67 -7.16 11.34
N LYS A 8 -23.84 -7.33 12.66
CA LYS A 8 -24.68 -6.41 13.46
C LYS A 8 -24.10 -4.99 13.59
N LYS A 9 -22.77 -4.84 13.51
CA LYS A 9 -22.12 -3.52 13.66
C LYS A 9 -22.34 -2.60 12.45
N LYS A 10 -22.42 -3.14 11.23
CA LYS A 10 -22.69 -2.34 10.02
C LYS A 10 -24.17 -1.94 9.91
N ALA A 11 -25.11 -2.82 10.29
CA ALA A 11 -26.53 -2.51 10.26
C ALA A 11 -26.94 -1.42 11.28
N GLY A 12 -26.35 -1.44 12.49
CA GLY A 12 -26.59 -0.39 13.48
C GLY A 12 -26.13 1.00 13.01
N LYS A 13 -24.98 1.08 12.34
CA LYS A 13 -24.41 2.34 11.83
C LYS A 13 -25.22 2.99 10.70
N VAL A 14 -25.88 2.19 9.84
CA VAL A 14 -26.76 2.72 8.79
C VAL A 14 -28.06 3.27 9.40
N SER A 15 -28.60 2.59 10.40
CA SER A 15 -29.79 3.07 11.15
C SER A 15 -29.52 4.42 11.81
N GLU A 16 -28.38 4.54 12.50
CA GLU A 16 -28.01 5.75 13.22
C GLU A 16 -27.83 6.97 12.31
N ARG A 17 -27.30 6.77 11.09
CA ARG A 17 -27.24 7.84 10.07
C ARG A 17 -28.61 8.24 9.56
N MET A 18 -29.51 7.28 9.34
CA MET A 18 -30.89 7.58 8.91
C MET A 18 -31.64 8.40 9.96
N ASP A 19 -31.45 8.08 11.24
CA ASP A 19 -32.06 8.81 12.36
C ASP A 19 -31.57 10.26 12.43
N GLN A 20 -30.26 10.49 12.24
CA GLN A 20 -29.67 11.84 12.18
C GLN A 20 -30.22 12.70 11.04
N TYR A 21 -30.44 12.12 9.85
CA TYR A 21 -31.03 12.86 8.73
C TYR A 21 -32.49 13.23 8.99
N GLN A 22 -33.28 12.34 9.60
CA GLN A 22 -34.66 12.64 9.97
C GLN A 22 -34.73 13.77 11.00
N GLU A 23 -33.84 13.75 11.98
CA GLU A 23 -33.76 14.78 13.01
C GLU A 23 -33.36 16.15 12.41
N ALA A 24 -32.39 16.17 11.50
CA ALA A 24 -31.99 17.39 10.80
C ALA A 24 -33.11 17.97 9.91
N ILE A 25 -33.88 17.11 9.24
CA ILE A 25 -35.06 17.53 8.46
C ILE A 25 -36.12 18.13 9.39
N ALA A 26 -36.40 17.49 10.52
CA ALA A 26 -37.36 18.00 11.50
C ALA A 26 -36.97 19.38 12.06
N PHE A 27 -35.69 19.60 12.37
CA PHE A 27 -35.20 20.91 12.83
C PHE A 27 -35.25 21.99 11.73
N ALA A 28 -35.01 21.62 10.48
CA ALA A 28 -35.16 22.53 9.34
C ALA A 28 -36.63 22.93 9.12
N GLU A 29 -37.55 21.96 9.22
CA GLU A 29 -39.00 22.20 9.10
C GLU A 29 -39.56 23.00 10.27
N ALA A 30 -39.01 22.85 11.47
CA ALA A 30 -39.34 23.66 12.66
C ALA A 30 -38.79 25.09 12.61
N GLY A 31 -38.12 25.51 11.53
CA GLY A 31 -37.56 26.85 11.38
C GLY A 31 -36.31 27.08 12.22
N GLN A 32 -35.59 26.02 12.59
CA GLN A 32 -34.37 26.07 13.40
C GLN A 32 -33.13 25.61 12.61
N PRO A 33 -32.75 26.33 11.53
CA PRO A 33 -31.67 25.91 10.63
C PRO A 33 -30.30 25.87 11.33
N ALA A 34 -30.09 26.68 12.38
CA ALA A 34 -28.84 26.69 13.14
C ALA A 34 -28.57 25.37 13.88
N GLN A 35 -29.62 24.68 14.36
CA GLN A 35 -29.48 23.41 15.06
C GLN A 35 -29.33 22.23 14.10
N ALA A 36 -30.02 22.28 12.95
CA ALA A 36 -29.76 21.36 11.84
C ALA A 36 -28.31 21.45 11.35
N GLN A 37 -27.76 22.66 11.24
CA GLN A 37 -26.34 22.86 10.89
C GLN A 37 -25.37 22.35 11.96
N GLN A 38 -25.71 22.47 13.24
CA GLN A 38 -24.90 21.93 14.35
C GLN A 38 -24.83 20.39 14.36
N LEU A 39 -25.90 19.71 13.94
CA LEU A 39 -25.91 18.25 13.75
C LEU A 39 -24.92 17.79 12.66
N PHE A 40 -24.70 18.62 11.63
CA PHE A 40 -23.70 18.38 10.58
C PHE A 40 -22.31 18.96 10.92
N GLN A 41 -22.21 19.88 11.88
CA GLN A 41 -20.95 20.52 12.31
C GLN A 41 -20.33 19.88 13.55
N ALA A 42 -21.06 19.01 14.27
CA ALA A 42 -20.44 18.15 15.24
C ALA A 42 -19.51 17.20 14.46
N PRO A 43 -18.17 17.34 14.57
CA PRO A 43 -17.28 16.41 13.91
C PRO A 43 -17.64 15.04 14.46
N SER A 44 -18.10 14.14 13.59
CA SER A 44 -18.24 12.76 14.02
C SER A 44 -16.85 12.31 14.49
N PRO A 45 -16.70 11.48 15.53
CA PRO A 45 -15.40 10.97 15.95
C PRO A 45 -14.66 10.20 14.84
N GLU A 46 -15.30 9.99 13.69
CA GLU A 46 -14.82 9.26 12.53
C GLU A 46 -14.39 10.17 11.34
N GLU A 47 -14.43 11.51 11.44
CA GLU A 47 -13.83 12.42 10.42
C GLU A 47 -12.31 12.63 10.61
N THR A 48 -11.68 11.93 11.54
CA THR A 48 -10.23 11.99 11.83
C THR A 48 -9.45 10.74 11.43
N GLN A 49 -10.04 9.83 10.65
CA GLN A 49 -9.27 8.86 9.89
C GLN A 49 -9.49 9.18 8.42
N ASP A 50 -8.65 10.06 7.88
CA ASP A 50 -8.28 9.96 6.47
C ASP A 50 -8.03 8.46 6.21
N GLU A 51 -8.82 7.86 5.32
CA GLU A 51 -8.49 6.53 4.81
C GLU A 51 -7.10 6.69 4.17
N ILE A 52 -6.05 6.29 4.89
CA ILE A 52 -4.67 6.39 4.39
C ILE A 52 -4.60 5.42 3.23
N ASN A 53 -4.75 5.96 2.03
CA ASN A 53 -4.64 5.23 0.79
C ASN A 53 -3.16 4.87 0.59
N ARG A 54 -2.90 3.59 0.34
CA ARG A 54 -1.55 3.04 0.24
C ARG A 54 -1.21 2.74 -1.21
N LEU A 55 0.03 3.04 -1.55
CA LEU A 55 0.68 2.72 -2.80
C LEU A 55 1.69 1.59 -2.56
N LEU A 56 1.40 0.40 -3.07
CA LEU A 56 2.34 -0.71 -3.00
C LEU A 56 3.34 -0.61 -4.14
N VAL A 57 4.64 -0.67 -3.84
CA VAL A 57 5.71 -0.65 -4.84
C VAL A 57 6.49 -1.94 -4.72
N ILE A 58 6.45 -2.78 -5.76
CA ILE A 58 7.14 -4.07 -5.79
C ILE A 58 8.46 -3.91 -6.55
N GLY A 59 9.55 -4.15 -5.84
CA GLY A 59 10.91 -4.12 -6.39
C GLY A 59 11.24 -5.39 -7.18
N ARG A 60 12.34 -5.33 -7.93
CA ARG A 60 12.94 -6.50 -8.58
C ARG A 60 13.95 -7.11 -7.61
N GLU A 61 13.62 -8.27 -7.07
CA GLU A 61 14.38 -8.94 -6.02
C GLU A 61 14.64 -7.99 -4.83
N SER A 62 15.90 -7.58 -4.62
CA SER A 62 16.36 -6.69 -3.54
C SER A 62 16.47 -5.21 -3.94
N THR A 63 16.04 -4.83 -5.14
CA THR A 63 16.26 -3.48 -5.70
C THR A 63 14.98 -2.83 -6.21
N PHE A 64 15.01 -1.50 -6.36
CA PHE A 64 13.99 -0.70 -7.03
C PHE A 64 14.70 0.12 -8.11
N SER A 65 14.16 0.15 -9.32
CA SER A 65 14.71 1.03 -10.37
C SER A 65 14.42 2.49 -10.07
N GLU A 66 15.30 3.37 -10.53
CA GLU A 66 15.15 4.82 -10.40
C GLU A 66 13.83 5.30 -11.01
N GLU A 67 13.42 4.72 -12.14
CA GLU A 67 12.16 5.01 -12.82
C GLU A 67 10.95 4.71 -11.92
N VAL A 68 10.92 3.53 -11.29
CA VAL A 68 9.86 3.14 -10.34
C VAL A 68 9.87 4.02 -9.10
N ILE A 69 11.04 4.35 -8.55
CA ILE A 69 11.18 5.24 -7.39
C ILE A 69 10.58 6.61 -7.70
N ASN A 70 11.03 7.25 -8.77
CA ASN A 70 10.57 8.59 -9.15
C ASN A 70 9.07 8.62 -9.40
N TYR A 71 8.56 7.64 -10.15
CA TYR A 71 7.13 7.54 -10.42
C TYR A 71 6.29 7.35 -9.14
N ALA A 72 6.71 6.46 -8.25
CA ALA A 72 6.01 6.20 -7.00
C ALA A 72 6.00 7.43 -6.08
N LEU A 73 7.12 8.15 -5.99
CA LEU A 73 7.24 9.38 -5.19
C LEU A 73 6.32 10.49 -5.71
N GLU A 74 6.32 10.74 -7.02
CA GLU A 74 5.46 11.75 -7.64
C GLU A 74 3.97 11.42 -7.44
N MET A 75 3.60 10.16 -7.63
CA MET A 75 2.22 9.69 -7.46
C MET A 75 1.79 9.81 -5.99
N ALA A 76 2.61 9.31 -5.06
CA ALA A 76 2.30 9.39 -3.63
C ALA A 76 2.21 10.83 -3.14
N LYS A 77 3.09 11.72 -3.60
CA LYS A 77 3.04 13.14 -3.22
C LYS A 77 1.76 13.81 -3.69
N ARG A 78 1.35 13.56 -4.93
CA ARG A 78 0.17 14.20 -5.55
C ARG A 78 -1.14 13.72 -4.94
N MET A 79 -1.21 12.44 -4.62
CA MET A 79 -2.42 11.79 -4.11
C MET A 79 -2.45 11.67 -2.58
N SER A 80 -1.39 12.11 -1.91
CA SER A 80 -1.19 11.98 -0.46
C SER A 80 -1.23 10.51 0.02
N TYR A 81 -0.59 9.60 -0.73
CA TYR A 81 -0.49 8.19 -0.35
C TYR A 81 0.69 7.90 0.57
N GLU A 82 0.54 6.87 1.39
CA GLU A 82 1.64 6.16 2.03
C GLU A 82 2.27 5.18 1.02
N ILE A 83 3.60 5.08 1.00
CA ILE A 83 4.31 4.08 0.21
C ILE A 83 4.61 2.85 1.05
N VAL A 84 4.19 1.69 0.56
CA VAL A 84 4.64 0.38 1.04
C VAL A 84 5.59 -0.20 -0.01
N ALA A 85 6.89 -0.19 0.25
CA ALA A 85 7.90 -0.76 -0.63
C ALA A 85 8.14 -2.24 -0.27
N LEU A 86 7.97 -3.14 -1.23
CA LEU A 86 8.08 -4.58 -1.06
C LEU A 86 9.25 -5.14 -1.86
N ASN A 87 10.20 -5.78 -1.17
CA ASN A 87 11.14 -6.72 -1.79
C ASN A 87 10.70 -8.15 -1.48
N THR A 88 10.73 -9.02 -2.49
CA THR A 88 10.35 -10.42 -2.32
C THR A 88 11.26 -11.35 -3.10
N ALA A 89 11.48 -12.54 -2.55
CA ALA A 89 12.24 -13.61 -3.21
C ALA A 89 11.78 -14.96 -2.67
N PRO A 90 11.56 -15.98 -3.52
CA PRO A 90 11.08 -17.30 -3.10
C PRO A 90 12.19 -18.08 -2.38
N LEU A 91 12.35 -17.82 -1.08
CA LEU A 91 13.42 -18.36 -0.25
C LEU A 91 12.83 -19.12 0.94
N SER A 92 13.25 -20.37 1.13
CA SER A 92 12.85 -21.15 2.31
C SER A 92 13.68 -20.74 3.52
N CYS A 93 13.21 -19.74 4.27
CA CYS A 93 13.89 -19.26 5.47
C CYS A 93 13.42 -19.98 6.77
N ASP A 94 12.45 -20.89 6.69
CA ASP A 94 11.90 -21.63 7.82
C ASP A 94 12.62 -22.96 8.12
N THR A 95 13.29 -22.96 9.27
CA THR A 95 13.37 -24.05 10.28
C THR A 95 13.43 -25.52 9.83
N PHE A 96 14.38 -25.90 8.99
CA PHE A 96 15.06 -27.19 9.21
C PHE A 96 16.48 -26.91 9.68
N GLN A 97 16.68 -27.02 11.01
CA GLN A 97 17.98 -26.82 11.68
C GLN A 97 19.08 -27.80 11.20
N ILE A 98 18.75 -28.72 10.29
CA ILE A 98 19.59 -29.84 9.88
C ILE A 98 20.22 -29.61 8.49
N PHE A 99 19.73 -28.67 7.66
CA PHE A 99 20.26 -28.49 6.30
C PHE A 99 20.67 -27.04 5.97
N SER A 100 21.99 -26.87 5.88
CA SER A 100 22.78 -25.79 5.24
C SER A 100 22.80 -24.40 5.91
N SER A 101 23.97 -24.06 6.48
CA SER A 101 24.38 -22.68 6.79
C SER A 101 24.23 -21.74 5.59
N SER A 102 24.33 -22.27 4.37
CA SER A 102 24.17 -21.54 3.11
C SER A 102 22.78 -20.94 2.91
N GLN A 103 21.69 -21.65 3.22
CA GLN A 103 20.33 -21.11 3.07
C GLN A 103 20.05 -19.96 4.04
N LYS A 104 20.47 -20.12 5.30
CA LYS A 104 20.40 -19.03 6.29
C LYS A 104 21.19 -17.81 5.86
N LYS A 105 22.37 -18.03 5.28
CA LYS A 105 23.21 -16.96 4.73
C LYS A 105 22.51 -16.24 3.57
N LEU A 106 21.88 -16.97 2.64
CA LEU A 106 21.12 -16.35 1.54
C LEU A 106 19.98 -15.46 2.03
N CYS A 107 19.18 -15.91 3.01
CA CYS A 107 18.13 -15.08 3.60
C CYS A 107 18.67 -13.82 4.29
N GLN A 108 19.83 -13.93 4.95
CA GLN A 108 20.52 -12.81 5.58
C GLN A 108 21.07 -11.83 4.56
N ASP A 109 21.72 -12.33 3.51
CA ASP A 109 22.28 -11.54 2.42
C ASP A 109 21.17 -10.79 1.69
N PHE A 110 20.06 -11.46 1.34
CA PHE A 110 18.89 -10.84 0.72
C PHE A 110 18.30 -9.72 1.60
N LYS A 111 18.20 -9.96 2.91
CA LYS A 111 17.70 -8.95 3.86
C LYS A 111 18.64 -7.76 3.96
N ALA A 112 19.94 -7.99 3.98
CA ALA A 112 20.94 -6.94 4.05
C ALA A 112 20.92 -6.07 2.79
N LEU A 113 20.94 -6.71 1.62
CA LEU A 113 20.87 -6.02 0.32
C LEU A 113 19.57 -5.22 0.18
N SER A 114 18.41 -5.83 0.49
CA SER A 114 17.12 -5.13 0.43
C SER A 114 17.09 -3.88 1.32
N LYS A 115 17.65 -3.96 2.53
CA LYS A 115 17.74 -2.83 3.46
C LYS A 115 18.73 -1.74 3.01
N GLU A 116 19.77 -2.12 2.30
CA GLU A 116 20.75 -1.18 1.75
C GLU A 116 20.17 -0.44 0.54
N ASN A 117 19.61 -1.20 -0.40
CA ASN A 117 19.11 -0.68 -1.67
C ASN A 117 17.87 0.21 -1.51
N VAL A 118 17.03 -0.03 -0.48
CA VAL A 118 15.85 0.81 -0.23
C VAL A 118 16.19 2.19 0.32
N ARG A 119 17.41 2.42 0.85
CA ARG A 119 17.74 3.65 1.58
C ARG A 119 17.50 4.90 0.76
N ALA A 120 17.96 4.92 -0.50
CA ALA A 120 17.78 6.07 -1.38
C ALA A 120 16.29 6.39 -1.57
N PHE A 121 15.45 5.37 -1.73
CA PHE A 121 14.01 5.53 -1.87
C PHE A 121 13.38 6.09 -0.59
N GLN A 122 13.74 5.51 0.56
CA GLN A 122 13.25 5.96 1.86
C GLN A 122 13.65 7.40 2.18
N GLU A 123 14.90 7.77 1.92
CA GLU A 123 15.42 9.13 2.13
C GLU A 123 14.69 10.14 1.26
N GLU A 124 14.44 9.82 -0.01
CA GLU A 124 13.72 10.71 -0.92
C GLU A 124 12.25 10.86 -0.54
N ALA A 125 11.58 9.77 -0.14
CA ALA A 125 10.23 9.81 0.40
C ALA A 125 10.15 10.71 1.65
N GLN A 126 11.13 10.58 2.56
CA GLN A 126 11.22 11.40 3.76
C GLN A 126 11.39 12.89 3.44
N LYS A 127 12.25 13.24 2.47
CA LYS A 127 12.42 14.63 2.02
C LYS A 127 11.12 15.22 1.47
N MET A 128 10.30 14.40 0.82
CA MET A 128 8.99 14.82 0.28
C MET A 128 7.85 14.80 1.31
N GLY A 129 8.11 14.33 2.53
CA GLY A 129 7.11 14.18 3.59
C GLY A 129 6.11 13.05 3.32
N ILE A 130 6.51 12.02 2.59
CA ILE A 130 5.70 10.87 2.24
C ILE A 130 5.91 9.76 3.30
N PRO A 131 4.86 9.25 3.96
CA PRO A 131 4.99 8.09 4.84
C PRO A 131 5.50 6.87 4.06
N PHE A 132 6.48 6.18 4.62
CA PHE A 132 7.20 5.11 3.91
C PHE A 132 7.43 3.91 4.82
N THR A 133 7.01 2.73 4.35
CA THR A 133 7.19 1.44 5.03
C THR A 133 7.90 0.47 4.08
N HIS A 134 8.99 -0.15 4.55
CA HIS A 134 9.71 -1.20 3.80
C HIS A 134 9.39 -2.58 4.35
N VAL A 135 8.97 -3.50 3.47
CA VAL A 135 8.63 -4.88 3.80
C VAL A 135 9.47 -5.84 2.96
N ILE A 136 9.94 -6.91 3.59
CA ILE A 136 10.70 -7.97 2.95
C ILE A 136 9.94 -9.28 3.17
N LYS A 137 9.57 -9.95 2.08
CA LYS A 137 8.92 -11.27 2.09
C LYS A 137 9.85 -12.30 1.46
N TYR A 138 9.73 -13.56 1.90
CA TYR A 138 10.55 -14.67 1.43
C TYR A 138 9.73 -15.66 0.59
N THR A 139 8.62 -15.19 0.03
CA THR A 139 7.69 -15.94 -0.80
C THR A 139 7.80 -15.48 -2.25
N ASP A 140 7.14 -16.17 -3.17
CA ASP A 140 7.02 -15.67 -4.54
C ASP A 140 6.18 -14.38 -4.58
N ARG A 141 6.16 -13.73 -5.74
CA ARG A 141 5.56 -12.41 -5.90
C ARG A 141 4.05 -12.44 -5.66
N GLU A 142 3.36 -13.47 -6.13
CA GLU A 142 1.92 -13.62 -6.02
C GLU A 142 1.52 -13.88 -4.56
N GLU A 143 2.21 -14.79 -3.89
CA GLU A 143 1.98 -15.08 -2.46
C GLU A 143 2.29 -13.86 -1.58
N ALA A 144 3.43 -13.19 -1.82
CA ALA A 144 3.78 -11.97 -1.10
C ALA A 144 2.75 -10.84 -1.28
N LEU A 145 2.17 -10.72 -2.48
CA LEU A 145 1.10 -9.76 -2.75
C LEU A 145 -0.15 -10.06 -1.93
N GLU A 146 -0.56 -11.32 -1.84
CA GLU A 146 -1.71 -11.74 -1.03
C GLU A 146 -1.47 -11.54 0.46
N GLU A 147 -0.26 -11.83 0.96
CA GLU A 147 0.11 -11.52 2.35
C GLU A 147 0.03 -10.02 2.64
N ILE A 148 0.58 -9.19 1.74
CA ILE A 148 0.59 -7.73 1.91
C ILE A 148 -0.82 -7.16 1.90
N LYS A 149 -1.73 -7.67 1.06
CA LYS A 149 -3.16 -7.28 1.08
C LYS A 149 -3.84 -7.59 2.41
N GLN A 150 -3.42 -8.65 3.11
CA GLN A 150 -3.97 -9.01 4.41
C GLN A 150 -3.38 -8.17 5.54
N GLU A 151 -2.09 -7.84 5.44
CA GLU A 151 -1.33 -7.08 6.43
C GLU A 151 -1.65 -5.58 6.36
N PHE A 152 -1.69 -5.03 5.15
CA PHE A 152 -2.00 -3.63 4.86
C PHE A 152 -3.34 -3.54 4.15
N LYS A 153 -4.30 -2.88 4.80
CA LYS A 153 -5.58 -2.55 4.17
C LYS A 153 -5.40 -1.38 3.20
N ASP A 154 -6.41 -1.08 2.41
CA ASP A 154 -6.50 0.19 1.68
C ASP A 154 -5.34 0.43 0.69
N ILE A 155 -4.79 -0.64 0.10
CA ILE A 155 -3.87 -0.54 -1.04
C ILE A 155 -4.71 -0.26 -2.29
N GLU A 156 -4.58 0.95 -2.84
CA GLU A 156 -5.36 1.37 -4.01
C GLU A 156 -4.68 0.97 -5.32
N PHE A 157 -3.35 1.09 -5.35
CA PHE A 157 -2.54 0.83 -6.53
C PHE A 157 -1.29 0.03 -6.22
N VAL A 158 -0.86 -0.74 -7.21
CA VAL A 158 0.44 -1.39 -7.21
C VAL A 158 1.28 -0.90 -8.37
N ILE A 159 2.53 -0.55 -8.07
CA ILE A 159 3.56 -0.20 -9.03
C ILE A 159 4.59 -1.32 -9.05
N SER A 160 4.99 -1.78 -10.22
CA SER A 160 6.14 -2.67 -10.35
C SER A 160 6.97 -2.38 -11.59
N ASP A 161 8.24 -2.72 -11.49
CA ASP A 161 9.15 -2.79 -12.64
C ASP A 161 8.70 -3.87 -13.64
N THR A 162 9.16 -3.77 -14.89
CA THR A 162 9.04 -4.86 -15.87
C THR A 162 10.00 -5.98 -15.54
N GLU A 163 9.56 -7.23 -15.67
CA GLU A 163 10.47 -8.36 -15.77
C GLU A 163 11.03 -8.41 -17.20
N SER A 164 12.13 -7.68 -17.45
CA SER A 164 12.83 -7.80 -18.72
C SER A 164 13.76 -9.03 -18.70
N ASP A 165 13.20 -10.24 -18.82
CA ASP A 165 13.93 -11.43 -19.29
C ASP A 165 13.68 -11.68 -20.79
N ARG A 166 13.58 -10.60 -21.57
CA ARG A 166 13.64 -10.72 -23.03
C ARG A 166 15.07 -10.39 -23.46
N PRO A 167 15.83 -11.34 -24.06
CA PRO A 167 17.05 -10.97 -24.74
C PRO A 167 16.66 -10.04 -25.88
N VAL A 168 16.88 -8.73 -25.69
CA VAL A 168 16.69 -7.72 -26.73
C VAL A 168 17.75 -7.99 -27.79
N SER A 169 17.41 -8.87 -28.73
CA SER A 169 18.18 -9.09 -29.93
C SER A 169 17.97 -7.89 -30.86
N ARG A 170 18.88 -6.91 -30.74
CA ARG A 170 19.52 -6.15 -31.85
C ARG A 170 18.69 -5.05 -32.58
N PRO A 171 19.32 -4.11 -33.31
CA PRO A 171 20.51 -3.27 -33.07
C PRO A 171 20.18 -1.75 -33.03
N GLU A 172 21.15 -0.97 -32.52
CA GLU A 172 21.49 0.43 -32.84
C GLU A 172 20.36 1.43 -33.20
N GLY A 173 20.02 2.26 -32.21
CA GLY A 173 19.35 3.55 -32.40
C GLY A 173 19.32 4.26 -31.05
N GLY A 174 20.01 5.39 -30.93
CA GLY A 174 20.27 6.10 -29.67
C GLY A 174 19.02 6.74 -29.04
N GLU A 175 18.15 5.91 -28.49
CA GLU A 175 16.97 6.32 -27.72
C GLU A 175 17.10 5.71 -26.32
N ARG A 176 17.00 6.54 -25.28
CA ARG A 176 17.07 6.08 -23.88
C ARG A 176 15.99 5.01 -23.71
N VAL A 177 16.40 3.79 -23.40
CA VAL A 177 15.50 2.67 -23.13
C VAL A 177 14.79 2.96 -21.80
N THR A 178 13.68 3.69 -21.84
CA THR A 178 12.77 3.82 -20.69
C THR A 178 12.10 2.49 -20.45
N GLN A 179 12.28 1.88 -19.27
CA GLN A 179 11.61 0.63 -18.95
C GLN A 179 10.13 0.92 -18.63
N PRO A 180 9.17 0.11 -19.12
CA PRO A 180 7.77 0.32 -18.79
C PRO A 180 7.51 0.20 -17.27
N ILE A 181 6.68 1.07 -16.71
CA ILE A 181 6.18 0.94 -15.33
C ILE A 181 4.74 0.44 -15.41
N TYR A 182 4.42 -0.65 -14.69
CA TYR A 182 3.04 -1.15 -14.60
C TYR A 182 2.37 -0.58 -13.36
N VAL A 183 1.19 0.01 -13.58
CA VAL A 183 0.30 0.49 -12.51
C VAL A 183 -1.03 -0.19 -12.69
N TYR A 184 -1.50 -0.89 -11.66
CA TYR A 184 -2.81 -1.52 -11.68
C TYR A 184 -3.56 -1.22 -10.38
N SER A 185 -4.87 -1.06 -10.53
CA SER A 185 -5.80 -0.86 -9.41
C SER A 185 -6.20 -2.21 -8.82
N MET A 186 -6.29 -2.29 -7.50
CA MET A 186 -6.88 -3.43 -6.82
C MET A 186 -8.39 -3.22 -6.68
N VAL A 187 -9.17 -3.78 -7.60
CA VAL A 187 -10.64 -3.87 -7.51
C VAL A 187 -11.09 -5.20 -6.92
#